data_AF-A0A9D3SJA9-F1
#
_entry.id   AF-A0A9D3SJA9-F1
#
_cell.length_a   1.000
_cell.length_b   1.000
_cell.length_c   1.000
_cell.angle_alpha   90.00
_cell.angle_beta   90.00
_cell.angle_gamma   90.00
#
_symmetry.space_group_name_H-M   'P 1'
#
loop_
_entity.id
_entity.type
_entity.pdbx_description
1 polymer ?
#
loop_
_entity_poly.entity_id
_entity_poly.type
_entity_poly.pdbx_seq_one_letter_code
_entity_poly.pdbx_strand_id
1 'polypeptide(L)'
;MTVFDPTTKQEEVFNTAVLSLISGLFKGYNATVLAYGQTGSGKSFSMGGTYKRAQEKEPTVGVIPRVHESAGIAATIDAMTSGNSTSLEAEAEGNASDTSRSPASGSRVV
;
A
#
# COMPACT_ATOMS: atom_id res chain seq x y z
N MET A 1 -16.65 18.06 -14.70
CA MET A 1 -16.61 18.28 -13.25
C MET A 1 -17.44 17.18 -12.61
N THR A 2 -16.80 16.27 -11.86
CA THR A 2 -17.48 15.18 -11.16
C THR A 2 -17.92 15.66 -9.78
N VAL A 3 -19.17 15.39 -9.41
CA VAL A 3 -19.76 15.71 -8.11
C VAL A 3 -20.25 14.39 -7.52
N PHE A 4 -19.96 14.15 -6.24
CA PHE A 4 -20.33 12.93 -5.53
C PHE A 4 -21.42 13.23 -4.51
N ASP A 5 -22.40 12.33 -4.43
CA ASP A 5 -23.48 12.41 -3.44
C ASP A 5 -23.00 11.91 -2.07
N PRO A 6 -23.68 12.28 -0.97
CA PRO A 6 -23.32 11.82 0.37
C PRO A 6 -23.41 10.29 0.55
N THR A 7 -24.16 9.61 -0.33
CA THR A 7 -24.31 8.15 -0.34
C THR A 7 -23.26 7.44 -1.19
N THR A 8 -22.45 8.19 -1.95
CA THR A 8 -21.39 7.65 -2.79
C THR A 8 -20.38 6.91 -1.94
N LYS A 9 -20.04 5.69 -2.36
CA LYS A 9 -19.06 4.86 -1.67
C LYS A 9 -17.65 5.32 -2.00
N GLN A 10 -16.73 5.07 -1.07
CA GLN A 10 -15.31 5.40 -1.26
C GLN A 10 -14.72 4.73 -2.51
N GLU A 11 -15.17 3.52 -2.83
CA GLU A 11 -14.72 2.78 -4.03
C GLU A 11 -15.09 3.51 -5.32
N GLU A 12 -16.30 4.07 -5.38
CA GLU A 12 -16.80 4.80 -6.54
C GLU A 12 -16.03 6.12 -6.74
N VAL A 13 -15.74 6.83 -5.64
CA VAL A 13 -14.88 8.02 -5.65
C VAL A 13 -13.50 7.68 -6.18
N PHE A 14 -12.91 6.58 -5.72
CA PHE A 14 -11.60 6.11 -6.17
C PHE A 14 -11.61 5.76 -7.66
N ASN A 15 -12.59 4.96 -8.10
CA ASN A 15 -12.68 4.52 -9.49
C ASN A 15 -12.89 5.68 -10.46
N THR A 16 -13.66 6.69 -10.05
CA THR A 16 -13.99 7.82 -10.93
C THR A 16 -12.87 8.86 -10.97
N ALA A 17 -12.32 9.24 -9.81
CA ALA A 17 -11.40 10.37 -9.71
C ALA A 17 -9.91 9.97 -9.74
N VAL A 18 -9.57 8.76 -9.26
CA VAL A 18 -8.17 8.38 -8.99
C VAL A 18 -7.62 7.43 -10.05
N LEU A 19 -8.42 6.48 -10.56
CA LEU A 19 -7.96 5.54 -11.60
C LEU A 19 -7.41 6.24 -12.84
N SER A 20 -8.10 7.27 -13.32
CA SER A 20 -7.65 8.04 -14.50
C SER A 20 -6.30 8.73 -14.28
N LEU A 21 -6.02 9.18 -13.04
CA LEU A 21 -4.75 9.80 -12.68
C LEU A 21 -3.62 8.77 -12.62
N ILE A 22 -3.90 7.58 -12.09
CA ILE A 22 -2.97 6.45 -12.06
C ILE A 22 -2.57 6.05 -13.50
N SER A 23 -3.51 6.04 -14.45
CA SER A 23 -3.18 5.80 -15.86
C SER A 23 -2.23 6.86 -16.45
N GLY A 24 -2.32 8.11 -16.00
CA GLY A 24 -1.39 9.18 -16.36
C GLY A 24 -0.01 9.02 -15.71
N LEU A 25 0.02 8.54 -14.46
CA LEU A 25 1.25 8.25 -13.72
C LEU A 25 2.17 7.29 -14.49
N PHE A 26 1.61 6.21 -15.06
CA PHE A 26 2.38 5.23 -15.84
C PHE A 26 2.84 5.74 -17.21
N LYS A 27 2.31 6.86 -17.68
CA LYS A 27 2.79 7.52 -18.90
C LYS A 27 3.94 8.49 -18.60
N GLY A 28 4.43 8.54 -17.36
CA GLY A 28 5.52 9.42 -16.92
C GLY A 28 5.06 10.81 -16.46
N TYR A 29 3.76 11.02 -16.23
CA TYR A 29 3.24 12.29 -15.71
C TYR A 29 3.12 12.27 -14.18
N ASN A 30 3.39 13.40 -13.55
CA ASN A 30 3.14 13.54 -12.12
C ASN A 30 1.63 13.67 -11.87
N ALA A 31 1.08 12.82 -11.00
CA ALA A 31 -0.29 12.90 -10.52
C ALA A 31 -0.32 13.40 -9.07
N THR A 32 -1.27 14.28 -8.73
CA THR A 32 -1.45 14.78 -7.36
C THR A 32 -2.92 14.88 -7.04
N VAL A 33 -3.33 14.27 -5.91
CA VAL A 33 -4.70 14.33 -5.37
C VAL A 33 -4.67 15.11 -4.07
N LEU A 34 -5.48 16.16 -3.99
CA LEU A 34 -5.61 17.01 -2.81
C LEU A 34 -7.06 17.03 -2.35
N ALA A 35 -7.29 16.79 -1.06
CA ALA A 35 -8.60 16.99 -0.45
C ALA A 35 -8.66 18.38 0.19
N TYR A 36 -9.64 19.19 -0.21
CA TYR A 36 -9.84 20.54 0.28
C TYR A 36 -11.26 20.71 0.86
N GLY A 37 -11.41 21.58 1.86
CA GLY A 37 -12.67 21.82 2.56
C GLY A 37 -12.46 22.22 4.03
N GLN A 38 -13.52 22.65 4.69
CA GLN A 38 -13.50 23.05 6.11
C GLN A 38 -13.23 21.86 7.05
N THR A 39 -12.90 22.13 8.31
CA THR A 39 -12.78 21.08 9.33
C THR A 39 -14.10 20.34 9.52
N GLY A 40 -14.06 19.01 9.64
CA GLY A 40 -15.25 18.17 9.71
C GLY A 40 -15.88 17.79 8.36
N SER A 41 -15.38 18.31 7.23
CA SER A 41 -15.93 18.00 5.89
C SER A 41 -15.52 16.65 5.30
N GLY A 42 -14.86 15.78 6.07
CA GLY A 42 -14.47 14.44 5.61
C GLY A 42 -13.17 14.32 4.82
N LYS A 43 -12.31 15.36 4.73
CA LYS A 43 -11.01 15.28 4.01
C LYS A 43 -10.16 14.06 4.39
N SER A 44 -9.92 13.86 5.68
CA SER A 44 -9.13 12.73 6.19
C SER A 44 -9.83 11.39 5.96
N PHE A 45 -11.16 11.39 5.99
CA PHE A 45 -11.98 10.21 5.69
C PHE A 45 -11.83 9.82 4.21
N SER A 46 -11.99 10.75 3.28
CA SER A 46 -11.83 10.51 1.84
C SER A 46 -10.41 10.06 1.49
N MET A 47 -9.37 10.72 2.02
CA MET A 47 -7.98 10.34 1.72
C MET A 47 -7.50 9.09 2.47
N GLY A 48 -8.13 8.72 3.59
CA GLY A 48 -7.66 7.63 4.44
C GLY A 48 -6.52 8.03 5.39
N GLY A 49 -6.43 9.31 5.77
CA GLY A 49 -5.36 9.81 6.66
C GLY A 49 -5.40 9.25 8.09
N THR A 50 -6.51 8.64 8.50
CA THR A 50 -6.67 7.94 9.79
C THR A 50 -6.68 6.41 9.64
N TYR A 51 -6.19 5.90 8.51
CA TYR A 51 -6.14 4.48 8.22
C TYR A 51 -5.35 3.71 9.29
N LYS A 52 -5.94 2.62 9.80
CA LYS A 52 -5.27 1.62 10.65
C LYS A 52 -5.17 0.33 9.85
N ARG A 53 -4.04 -0.40 9.97
CA ARG A 53 -3.86 -1.72 9.32
C ARG A 53 -5.00 -2.71 9.59
N ALA A 54 -5.68 -2.61 10.73
CA ALA A 54 -6.83 -3.45 11.04
C ALA A 54 -8.05 -3.23 10.11
N GLN A 55 -8.08 -2.12 9.36
CA GLN A 55 -9.17 -1.73 8.46
C GLN A 55 -8.86 -1.97 6.98
N GLU A 56 -7.78 -2.71 6.66
CA GLU A 56 -7.30 -2.97 5.30
C GLU A 56 -8.39 -3.54 4.38
N LYS A 57 -9.25 -4.42 4.91
CA LYS A 57 -10.35 -5.03 4.14
C LYS A 57 -11.70 -4.33 4.26
N GLU A 58 -11.80 -3.19 4.95
CA GLU A 58 -13.09 -2.51 5.08
C GLU A 58 -13.47 -1.74 3.82
N PRO A 59 -14.72 -1.78 3.34
CA PRO A 59 -15.14 -0.99 2.17
C PRO A 59 -15.07 0.53 2.39
N THR A 60 -14.79 0.97 3.61
CA THR A 60 -14.65 2.37 4.03
C THR A 60 -13.24 2.92 3.85
N VAL A 61 -12.25 2.11 3.42
CA VAL A 61 -10.90 2.63 3.16
C VAL A 61 -10.91 3.79 2.16
N GLY A 62 -10.14 4.83 2.47
CA GLY A 62 -9.99 6.00 1.62
C GLY A 62 -9.04 5.79 0.45
N VAL A 63 -8.70 6.89 -0.22
CA VAL A 63 -7.89 6.88 -1.44
C VAL A 63 -6.48 6.31 -1.24
N ILE A 64 -5.72 6.73 -0.22
CA ILE A 64 -4.32 6.34 -0.03
C ILE A 64 -4.11 4.82 0.11
N PRO A 65 -4.81 4.09 1.02
CA PRO A 65 -4.65 2.65 1.12
C PRO A 65 -5.16 1.92 -0.13
N ARG A 66 -6.21 2.44 -0.78
CA ARG A 66 -6.67 1.89 -2.06
C ARG A 66 -5.66 2.04 -3.18
N VAL A 67 -4.88 3.11 -3.26
CA VAL A 67 -3.82 3.21 -4.27
C VAL A 67 -2.79 2.09 -4.09
N HIS A 68 -2.46 1.72 -2.85
CA HIS A 68 -1.53 0.63 -2.55
C HIS A 68 -2.07 -0.75 -2.93
N GLU A 69 -3.35 -1.00 -2.67
CA GLU A 69 -3.99 -2.30 -2.94
C GLU A 69 -4.51 -2.41 -4.38
N SER A 70 -4.94 -1.30 -4.97
CA SER A 70 -5.54 -1.29 -6.30
C SER A 70 -4.52 -1.74 -7.33
N ALA A 71 -4.99 -2.60 -8.22
CA ALA A 71 -4.24 -3.21 -9.31
C ALA A 71 -3.55 -2.23 -10.27
N GLY A 72 -3.67 -0.90 -10.11
CA GLY A 72 -2.94 0.04 -10.95
C GLY A 72 -1.42 -0.16 -10.89
N ILE A 73 -0.86 -0.30 -9.69
CA ILE A 73 0.59 -0.52 -9.51
C ILE A 73 0.96 -1.98 -9.80
N ALA A 74 0.25 -2.95 -9.23
CA ALA A 74 0.54 -4.37 -9.41
C ALA A 74 0.34 -4.83 -10.88
N ALA A 75 -0.77 -4.48 -11.53
CA ALA A 75 -1.01 -4.91 -12.91
C ALA A 75 -0.08 -4.21 -13.92
N THR A 76 0.39 -2.98 -13.63
CA THR A 76 1.40 -2.34 -14.48
C THR A 76 2.79 -2.93 -14.24
N ILE A 77 3.13 -3.27 -12.99
CA ILE A 77 4.35 -4.04 -12.70
C ILE A 77 4.27 -5.40 -13.39
N ASP A 78 3.15 -6.12 -13.34
CA ASP A 78 2.95 -7.41 -14.03
C ASP A 78 3.05 -7.24 -15.56
N ALA A 79 2.46 -6.18 -16.12
CA ALA A 79 2.56 -5.87 -17.55
C ALA A 79 3.99 -5.50 -17.98
N MET A 80 4.76 -4.81 -17.12
CA MET A 80 6.18 -4.50 -17.35
C MET A 80 7.09 -5.72 -17.09
N THR A 81 6.73 -6.60 -16.16
CA THR A 81 7.49 -7.79 -15.76
C THR A 81 7.25 -8.98 -16.70
N SER A 82 6.11 -9.02 -17.39
CA SER A 82 5.85 -9.99 -18.48
C SER A 82 6.87 -9.92 -19.63
N GLY A 83 7.70 -8.87 -19.70
CA GLY A 83 8.80 -8.74 -20.64
C GLY A 83 10.20 -9.04 -20.07
N ASN A 84 10.36 -9.32 -18.77
CA ASN A 84 11.67 -9.58 -18.19
C ASN A 84 11.82 -11.05 -17.80
N SER A 85 12.50 -11.81 -18.66
CA SER A 85 12.93 -13.17 -18.38
C SER A 85 13.98 -13.15 -17.26
N THR A 86 13.58 -13.41 -16.01
CA THR A 86 14.53 -13.83 -14.97
C THR A 86 14.47 -15.34 -14.86
N SER A 87 15.44 -15.95 -15.51
CA SER A 87 15.91 -17.31 -15.29
C SER A 87 16.04 -17.62 -13.79
N LEU A 88 15.61 -18.84 -13.48
CA LEU A 88 15.60 -19.51 -12.19
C LEU A 88 17.02 -19.60 -11.60
N GLU A 89 17.18 -19.20 -10.34
CA GLU A 89 18.04 -19.93 -9.40
C GLU A 89 17.25 -20.07 -8.10
N ALA A 90 16.72 -21.27 -7.90
CA ALA A 90 16.13 -21.74 -6.67
C ALA A 90 17.24 -22.37 -5.86
N GLU A 91 17.53 -21.85 -4.67
CA GLU A 91 18.32 -22.56 -3.67
C GLU A 91 17.48 -22.61 -2.39
N ALA A 92 16.79 -23.74 -2.23
CA ALA A 92 16.11 -24.13 -1.02
C ALA A 92 16.89 -25.30 -0.41
N GLU A 93 17.45 -25.10 0.78
CA GLU A 93 17.72 -26.08 1.84
C GLU A 93 18.26 -25.27 3.04
N GLY A 94 17.98 -25.55 4.31
CA GLY A 94 17.60 -26.79 4.95
C GLY A 94 18.31 -26.83 6.30
N ASN A 95 17.54 -26.54 7.35
CA ASN A 95 17.68 -26.87 8.78
C ASN A 95 18.96 -27.58 9.29
N ALA A 96 19.53 -27.12 10.41
CA ALA A 96 19.67 -27.92 11.66
C ALA A 96 20.65 -27.29 12.69
N SER A 97 20.14 -27.11 13.91
CA SER A 97 20.76 -27.29 15.23
C SER A 97 22.30 -27.40 15.36
N ASP A 98 22.90 -26.56 16.22
CA ASP A 98 23.78 -27.12 17.26
C ASP A 98 23.78 -26.30 18.56
N THR A 99 23.60 -27.06 19.63
CA THR A 99 23.69 -26.70 21.05
C THR A 99 25.14 -26.79 21.51
N SER A 100 25.64 -25.84 22.30
CA SER A 100 26.30 -26.11 23.60
C SER A 100 27.25 -25.01 24.10
N ARG A 101 27.26 -24.90 25.44
CA ARG A 101 28.34 -24.44 26.34
C ARG A 101 28.58 -22.93 26.60
N SER A 102 27.93 -22.47 27.68
CA SER A 102 28.59 -21.72 28.78
C SER A 102 29.66 -22.62 29.46
N PRO A 103 30.75 -22.17 30.14
CA PRO A 103 30.77 -21.08 31.14
C PRO A 103 32.06 -20.21 31.25
N ALA A 104 31.95 -19.03 31.88
CA ALA A 104 32.97 -18.36 32.72
C ALA A 104 32.38 -17.01 33.20
N SER A 105 32.00 -16.84 34.47
CA SER A 105 32.84 -16.56 35.66
C SER A 105 33.55 -15.19 35.63
N GLY A 106 33.26 -14.37 36.65
CA GLY A 106 33.98 -13.14 37.04
C GLY A 106 33.27 -11.85 36.59
N SER A 107 33.02 -10.85 37.41
CA SER A 107 33.06 -10.67 38.86
C SER A 107 32.25 -9.40 39.16
N ARG A 108 31.67 -9.35 40.36
CA ARG A 108 31.00 -8.21 41.00
C ARG A 108 31.88 -6.95 41.04
N VAL A 109 31.26 -5.80 41.37
CA VAL A 109 31.82 -4.50 41.85
C VAL A 109 31.71 -3.41 40.76
N VAL A 110 31.03 -2.26 40.92
CA VAL A 110 30.34 -1.54 42.02
C VAL A 110 28.98 -1.05 41.53
#